data_AF-A0A8T6FI13-F1
#
_entry.id   AF-A0A8T6FI13-F1
#
_cell.length_a   1.000
_cell.length_b   1.000
_cell.length_c   1.000
_cell.angle_alpha   90.00
_cell.angle_beta   90.00
_cell.angle_gamma   90.00
#
_symmetry.space_group_name_H-M   'P 1'
#
loop_
_entity.id
_entity.type
_entity.pdbx_description
1 polymer ?
#
loop_
_entity_poly.entity_id
_entity_poly.type
_entity_poly.pdbx_seq_one_letter_code
_entity_poly.pdbx_strand_id
1 'polypeptide(L)'
;MLLWAGAATLTIRGSMKSKVGKRLEKSIMRAALTVLGLSEERGDFRLNVAADDEVARETDAEVRTPRGWLRMEVGMIGQGNTEVISDKVGRMDRNGVILMDFIPTRSTAYTTAAQNHVKLIQMRNNHPVEELRQHLHHLKVAVQDESITTDEVERRVLSMDAKHFGEGKA
;
A
#
# COMPACT_ATOMS: atom_id res chain seq x y z
N MET A 1 2.15 4.11 15.23
CA MET A 1 0.79 4.35 14.69
C MET A 1 0.32 3.27 13.70
N LEU A 2 1.11 2.81 12.71
CA LEU A 2 0.70 1.71 11.80
C LEU A 2 0.34 0.39 12.51
N LEU A 3 0.97 0.08 13.66
CA LEU A 3 0.68 -1.11 14.46
C LEU A 3 -0.76 -1.14 15.03
N TRP A 4 -1.38 0.02 15.26
CA TRP A 4 -2.73 0.10 15.83
C TRP A 4 -3.82 -0.14 14.79
N ALA A 5 -3.54 0.17 13.52
CA ALA A 5 -4.45 -0.06 12.39
C ALA A 5 -4.73 -1.55 12.17
N GLY A 6 -3.73 -2.44 12.33
CA GLY A 6 -3.88 -3.88 12.12
C GLY A 6 -4.72 -4.61 13.18
N ALA A 7 -4.78 -4.09 14.41
CA ALA A 7 -5.52 -4.72 15.51
C ALA A 7 -7.05 -4.50 15.39
N ALA A 8 -7.50 -3.39 14.81
CA ALA A 8 -8.91 -3.05 14.69
C ALA A 8 -9.69 -3.93 13.68
N THR A 9 -8.99 -4.63 12.78
CA THR A 9 -9.60 -5.54 11.79
C THR A 9 -9.99 -6.92 12.34
N LEU A 10 -9.56 -7.29 13.55
CA LEU A 10 -9.76 -8.64 14.11
C LEU A 10 -11.21 -8.94 14.56
N THR A 11 -12.10 -7.95 14.61
CA THR A 11 -13.44 -8.12 15.20
C THR A 11 -14.61 -7.97 14.22
N ILE A 12 -14.37 -7.74 12.93
CA ILE A 12 -15.44 -7.46 11.95
C ILE A 12 -15.79 -8.72 11.14
N ARG A 13 -17.04 -9.20 11.28
CA ARG A 13 -17.61 -10.33 10.53
C ARG A 13 -18.41 -9.87 9.30
N GLY A 14 -18.51 -10.73 8.28
CA GLY A 14 -19.40 -10.56 7.12
C GLY A 14 -18.88 -9.60 6.03
N SER A 15 -19.76 -9.13 5.15
CA SER A 15 -19.44 -8.22 4.02
C SER A 15 -18.84 -6.87 4.46
N MET A 16 -19.04 -6.49 5.73
CA MET A 16 -18.38 -5.34 6.34
C MET A 16 -16.86 -5.52 6.47
N LYS A 17 -16.36 -6.75 6.56
CA LYS A 17 -14.93 -7.04 6.59
C LYS A 17 -14.24 -6.57 5.30
N SER A 18 -14.85 -6.85 4.14
CA SER A 18 -14.28 -6.44 2.86
C SER A 18 -14.33 -4.92 2.67
N LYS A 19 -15.44 -4.27 3.06
CA LYS A 19 -15.58 -2.80 2.98
C LYS A 19 -14.63 -2.06 3.92
N VAL A 20 -14.52 -2.52 5.17
CA VAL A 20 -13.63 -1.91 6.16
C VAL A 20 -12.18 -2.24 5.85
N GLY A 21 -11.88 -3.47 5.41
CA GLY A 21 -10.55 -3.88 4.95
C GLY A 21 -10.05 -3.01 3.80
N LYS A 22 -10.87 -2.82 2.75
CA LYS A 22 -10.50 -1.98 1.60
C LYS A 22 -10.29 -0.52 1.98
N ARG A 23 -11.11 0.02 2.90
CA ARG A 23 -10.91 1.39 3.44
C ARG A 23 -9.61 1.49 4.23
N LEU A 24 -9.27 0.48 5.02
CA LEU A 24 -8.05 0.45 5.80
C LEU A 24 -6.81 0.36 4.90
N GLU A 25 -6.85 -0.53 3.90
CA GLU A 25 -5.81 -0.69 2.86
C GLU A 25 -5.55 0.66 2.16
N LYS A 26 -6.62 1.37 1.77
CA LYS A 26 -6.53 2.71 1.20
C LYS A 26 -5.91 3.73 2.16
N SER A 27 -6.33 3.74 3.42
CA SER A 27 -5.80 4.65 4.44
C SER A 27 -4.31 4.41 4.69
N ILE A 28 -3.89 3.14 4.78
CA ILE A 28 -2.49 2.75 4.94
C ILE A 28 -1.66 3.23 3.76
N MET A 29 -2.15 3.00 2.53
CA MET A 29 -1.46 3.42 1.31
C MET A 29 -1.32 4.95 1.23
N ARG A 30 -2.42 5.69 1.44
CA ARG A 30 -2.42 7.15 1.49
C ARG A 30 -1.44 7.68 2.54
N ALA A 31 -1.48 7.10 3.74
CA ALA A 31 -0.57 7.47 4.82
C ALA A 31 0.89 7.25 4.43
N ALA A 32 1.24 6.08 3.91
CA ALA A 32 2.60 5.75 3.50
C ALA A 32 3.13 6.72 2.43
N LEU A 33 2.36 6.96 1.36
CA LEU A 33 2.79 7.83 0.26
C LEU A 33 2.90 9.30 0.67
N THR A 34 1.96 9.79 1.48
CA THR A 34 2.01 11.19 1.95
C THR A 34 3.13 11.41 2.95
N VAL A 35 3.42 10.42 3.79
CA VAL A 35 4.60 10.46 4.68
C VAL A 35 5.86 10.63 3.84
N LEU A 36 6.01 9.89 2.73
CA LEU A 36 7.12 10.05 1.78
C LEU A 36 7.14 11.37 1.00
N GLY A 37 6.19 12.27 1.27
CA GLY A 37 6.10 13.60 0.69
C GLY A 37 5.36 13.66 -0.64
N LEU A 38 4.73 12.56 -1.08
CA LEU A 38 3.93 12.53 -2.31
C LEU A 38 2.54 13.13 -2.04
N SER A 39 1.93 13.74 -3.06
CA SER A 39 0.60 14.33 -2.97
C SER A 39 -0.31 13.86 -4.10
N GLU A 40 -1.54 13.47 -3.75
CA GLU A 40 -2.59 13.16 -4.72
C GLU A 40 -3.00 14.41 -5.50
N GLU A 41 -3.06 15.59 -4.85
CA GLU A 41 -3.43 16.86 -5.50
C GLU A 41 -2.41 17.31 -6.55
N ARG A 42 -1.12 17.01 -6.33
CA ARG A 42 -0.05 17.27 -7.32
C ARG A 42 0.01 16.20 -8.42
N GLY A 43 -0.78 15.13 -8.30
CA GLY A 43 -0.75 14.00 -9.22
C GLY A 43 0.48 13.11 -9.07
N ASP A 44 1.11 13.09 -7.89
CA ASP A 44 2.24 12.20 -7.59
C ASP A 44 1.77 10.75 -7.40
N PHE A 45 0.54 10.56 -6.91
CA PHE A 45 -0.13 9.27 -6.82
C PHE A 45 -1.65 9.40 -7.00
N ARG A 46 -2.32 8.29 -7.28
CA ARG A 46 -3.77 8.16 -7.35
C ARG A 46 -4.22 6.90 -6.61
N LEU A 47 -5.35 6.95 -5.91
CA LEU A 47 -5.92 5.81 -5.18
C LEU A 47 -7.13 5.22 -5.88
N ASN A 48 -7.40 3.93 -5.67
CA ASN A 48 -8.55 3.19 -6.23
C ASN A 48 -8.69 3.41 -7.73
N VAL A 49 -7.64 3.12 -8.47
CA VAL A 49 -7.65 3.30 -9.93
C VAL A 49 -8.51 2.19 -10.53
N ALA A 50 -9.69 2.57 -11.00
CA ALA A 50 -10.52 1.70 -11.81
C ALA A 50 -9.76 1.34 -13.09
N ALA A 51 -9.83 0.08 -13.47
CA ALA A 51 -9.23 -0.38 -14.71
C ALA A 51 -10.00 0.20 -15.92
N ASP A 52 -9.27 0.76 -16.89
CA ASP A 52 -9.79 0.95 -18.25
C ASP A 52 -9.41 -0.28 -19.09
N ASP A 53 -10.43 -0.86 -19.71
CA ASP A 53 -10.48 -1.96 -20.70
C ASP A 53 -9.96 -3.38 -20.35
N GLU A 54 -10.86 -4.34 -20.66
CA GLU A 54 -10.90 -5.82 -20.76
C GLU A 54 -9.93 -6.76 -20.01
N VAL A 55 -8.76 -6.32 -19.52
CA VAL A 55 -7.73 -7.21 -18.95
C VAL A 55 -7.16 -6.71 -17.61
N ALA A 56 -7.25 -5.41 -17.31
CA ALA A 56 -6.75 -4.88 -16.05
C ALA A 56 -7.79 -5.00 -14.93
N ARG A 57 -7.35 -5.34 -13.71
CA ARG A 57 -8.18 -5.31 -12.49
C ARG A 57 -7.84 -4.06 -11.67
N GLU A 58 -8.80 -3.61 -10.86
CA GLU A 58 -8.64 -2.48 -9.93
C GLU A 58 -7.40 -2.64 -9.05
N THR A 59 -6.61 -1.56 -8.91
CA THR A 59 -5.45 -1.50 -8.01
C THR A 59 -5.67 -0.48 -6.89
N ASP A 60 -5.07 -0.72 -5.72
CA ASP A 60 -5.30 0.14 -4.55
C ASP A 60 -4.69 1.54 -4.74
N ALA A 61 -3.53 1.61 -5.40
CA ALA A 61 -2.92 2.87 -5.78
C ALA A 61 -1.98 2.74 -6.97
N GLU A 62 -1.71 3.88 -7.60
CA GLU A 62 -0.61 4.02 -8.53
C GLU A 62 0.23 5.25 -8.20
N VAL A 63 1.55 5.10 -8.31
CA VAL A 63 2.52 6.18 -8.09
C VAL A 63 3.14 6.58 -9.41
N ARG A 64 3.26 7.88 -9.64
CA ARG A 64 3.87 8.41 -10.84
C ARG A 64 5.38 8.21 -10.80
N THR A 65 5.92 7.61 -11.85
CA THR A 65 7.36 7.45 -12.07
C THR A 65 7.76 8.11 -13.40
N PRO A 66 9.06 8.35 -13.64
CA PRO A 66 9.53 8.80 -14.95
C PRO A 66 9.21 7.84 -16.11
N ARG A 67 8.86 6.57 -15.80
CA ARG A 67 8.57 5.53 -16.79
C ARG A 67 7.07 5.24 -16.95
N GLY A 68 6.21 6.00 -16.26
CA GLY A 68 4.76 5.78 -16.23
C GLY A 68 4.25 5.51 -14.82
N TRP A 69 3.06 4.92 -14.73
CA TRP A 69 2.40 4.61 -13.46
C TRP A 69 2.88 3.29 -12.89
N LEU A 70 3.29 3.31 -11.62
CA LEU A 70 3.68 2.13 -10.87
C LEU A 70 2.51 1.66 -10.00
N ARG A 71 2.08 0.42 -10.21
CA ARG A 71 1.01 -0.18 -9.41
C ARG A 71 1.46 -0.53 -8.00
N MET A 72 0.56 -0.31 -7.06
CA MET A 72 0.76 -0.62 -5.65
C MET A 72 -0.49 -1.23 -5.02
N GLU A 73 -0.30 -2.30 -4.26
CA GLU A 73 -1.37 -2.94 -3.49
C GLU A 73 -1.04 -3.04 -2.01
N VAL A 74 -2.09 -3.11 -1.18
CA VAL A 74 -1.99 -3.52 0.22
C VAL A 74 -2.71 -4.86 0.39
N GLY A 75 -2.16 -5.73 1.22
CA GLY A 75 -2.75 -7.00 1.60
C GLY A 75 -2.80 -7.14 3.11
N MET A 76 -3.97 -6.87 3.68
CA MET A 76 -4.25 -7.14 5.09
C MET A 76 -4.71 -8.60 5.26
N ILE A 77 -3.77 -9.54 5.23
CA ILE A 77 -4.07 -10.99 5.24
C ILE A 77 -3.75 -11.62 6.61
N GLY A 78 -4.74 -12.32 7.19
CA GLY A 78 -4.56 -13.13 8.39
C GLY A 78 -3.76 -14.41 8.13
N GLN A 79 -3.26 -15.06 9.19
CA GLN A 79 -2.55 -16.34 9.05
C GLN A 79 -3.37 -17.37 8.26
N GLY A 80 -2.76 -17.98 7.24
CA GLY A 80 -3.29 -19.14 6.53
C GLY A 80 -3.65 -18.96 5.05
N ASN A 81 -3.55 -17.76 4.47
CA ASN A 81 -3.96 -17.51 3.09
C ASN A 81 -2.82 -17.07 2.15
N THR A 82 -1.81 -17.93 2.01
CA THR A 82 -0.63 -17.67 1.17
C THR A 82 -0.97 -17.60 -0.32
N GLU A 83 -2.03 -18.28 -0.76
CA GLU A 83 -2.49 -18.30 -2.16
C GLU A 83 -2.87 -16.90 -2.66
N VAL A 84 -3.50 -16.09 -1.81
CA VAL A 84 -3.87 -14.71 -2.14
C VAL A 84 -2.64 -13.84 -2.38
N ILE A 85 -1.49 -14.14 -1.77
CA ILE A 85 -0.25 -13.39 -2.03
C ILE A 85 0.24 -13.64 -3.46
N SER A 86 0.27 -14.90 -3.89
CA SER A 86 0.67 -15.28 -5.25
C SER A 86 -0.28 -14.70 -6.29
N ASP A 87 -1.59 -14.71 -6.02
CA ASP A 87 -2.61 -14.11 -6.88
C ASP A 87 -2.43 -12.58 -7.00
N LYS A 88 -2.12 -11.87 -5.91
CA LYS A 88 -1.77 -10.44 -5.97
C LYS A 88 -0.49 -10.20 -6.78
N VAL A 89 0.56 -10.97 -6.53
CA VAL A 89 1.84 -10.86 -7.28
C VAL A 89 1.63 -11.05 -8.77
N GLY A 90 0.83 -12.04 -9.19
CA GLY A 90 0.58 -12.32 -10.61
C GLY A 90 -0.17 -11.21 -11.35
N ARG A 91 -0.77 -10.24 -10.64
CA ARG A 91 -1.51 -9.10 -11.24
C ARG A 91 -0.67 -7.83 -11.34
N MET A 92 0.52 -7.82 -10.74
CA MET A 92 1.37 -6.64 -10.70
C MET A 92 2.22 -6.54 -11.95
N ASP A 93 2.41 -5.30 -12.41
CA ASP A 93 3.41 -5.00 -13.41
C ASP A 93 4.82 -5.09 -12.82
N ARG A 94 5.81 -5.18 -13.71
CA ARG A 94 7.23 -5.18 -13.34
C ARG A 94 7.56 -3.97 -12.46
N ASN A 95 8.28 -4.21 -11.37
CA ASN A 95 8.63 -3.28 -10.29
C ASN A 95 7.49 -2.88 -9.35
N GLY A 96 6.27 -3.37 -9.57
CA GLY A 96 5.12 -3.10 -8.70
C GLY A 96 5.40 -3.42 -7.24
N VAL A 97 4.65 -2.80 -6.33
CA VAL A 97 4.87 -2.94 -4.90
C VAL A 97 3.64 -3.52 -4.22
N ILE A 98 3.84 -4.48 -3.32
CA ILE A 98 2.77 -5.01 -2.48
C ILE A 98 3.18 -4.87 -1.01
N LEU A 99 2.40 -4.12 -0.24
CA LEU A 99 2.55 -4.01 1.21
C LEU A 99 1.70 -5.09 1.89
N MET A 100 2.35 -5.99 2.62
CA MET A 100 1.71 -7.14 3.26
C MET A 100 1.76 -6.99 4.78
N ASP A 101 0.64 -7.26 5.47
CA ASP A 101 0.63 -7.26 6.94
C ASP A 101 1.52 -8.37 7.50
N PHE A 102 1.35 -9.60 6.99
CA PHE A 102 2.08 -10.77 7.44
C PHE A 102 2.43 -11.68 6.26
N ILE A 103 3.69 -12.11 6.17
CA ILE A 103 4.13 -13.14 5.23
C ILE A 103 4.61 -14.35 6.05
N PRO A 104 4.00 -15.54 5.87
CA PRO A 104 4.43 -16.73 6.59
C PRO A 104 5.89 -17.12 6.28
N THR A 105 6.65 -17.55 7.29
CA THR A 105 8.08 -17.91 7.15
C THR A 105 8.34 -19.02 6.12
N ARG A 106 7.39 -19.95 5.95
CA ARG A 106 7.48 -21.06 4.97
C ARG A 106 6.75 -20.76 3.65
N SER A 107 6.49 -19.48 3.36
CA SER A 107 5.81 -19.05 2.14
C SER A 107 6.78 -18.97 0.95
N THR A 108 6.31 -19.32 -0.24
CA THR A 108 7.00 -19.07 -1.51
C THR A 108 6.80 -17.64 -2.03
N ALA A 109 6.05 -16.79 -1.32
CA ALA A 109 5.66 -15.46 -1.78
C ALA A 109 6.85 -14.59 -2.20
N TYR A 110 7.92 -14.55 -1.42
CA TYR A 110 9.13 -13.80 -1.78
C TYR A 110 9.78 -14.33 -3.07
N THR A 111 9.81 -15.65 -3.25
CA THR A 111 10.32 -16.27 -4.48
C THR A 111 9.46 -15.91 -5.68
N THR A 112 8.14 -16.03 -5.57
CA THR A 112 7.19 -15.68 -6.64
C THR A 112 7.30 -14.19 -6.99
N ALA A 113 7.38 -13.31 -5.99
CA ALA A 113 7.53 -11.88 -6.22
C ALA A 113 8.86 -11.54 -6.90
N ALA A 114 9.96 -12.15 -6.47
CA ALA A 114 11.27 -11.98 -7.12
C ALA A 114 11.24 -12.43 -8.59
N GLN A 115 10.60 -13.55 -8.89
CA GLN A 115 10.43 -14.06 -10.27
C GLN A 115 9.61 -13.10 -11.15
N ASN A 116 8.59 -12.46 -10.59
CA ASN A 116 7.77 -11.48 -11.31
C ASN A 116 8.32 -10.04 -11.22
N HIS A 117 9.51 -9.86 -10.61
CA HIS A 117 10.11 -8.55 -10.34
C HIS A 117 9.19 -7.58 -9.58
N VAL A 118 8.43 -8.11 -8.63
CA VAL A 118 7.53 -7.36 -7.75
C VAL A 118 8.21 -7.22 -6.38
N LYS A 119 8.15 -6.02 -5.80
CA LYS A 119 8.68 -5.77 -4.47
C LYS A 119 7.61 -6.08 -3.43
N LEU A 120 7.83 -7.11 -2.63
CA LEU A 120 7.06 -7.38 -1.41
C LEU A 120 7.66 -6.65 -0.22
N ILE A 121 6.83 -5.94 0.54
CA ILE A 121 7.21 -5.23 1.77
C ILE A 121 6.31 -5.72 2.90
N GLN A 122 6.90 -6.34 3.93
CA GLN A 122 6.15 -6.72 5.13
C GLN A 122 6.04 -5.53 6.09
N MET A 123 4.83 -5.27 6.60
CA MET A 123 4.56 -4.18 7.54
C MET A 123 4.90 -4.56 8.99
N ARG A 124 4.58 -5.77 9.43
CA ARG A 124 4.87 -6.21 10.81
C ARG A 124 6.36 -6.42 11.04
N ASN A 125 6.85 -5.89 12.16
CA ASN A 125 8.21 -6.06 12.69
C ASN A 125 9.30 -5.61 11.72
N ASN A 126 9.02 -4.56 10.94
CA ASN A 126 9.91 -4.09 9.89
C ASN A 126 9.77 -2.57 9.69
N HIS A 127 10.53 -2.00 8.74
CA HIS A 127 10.50 -0.58 8.39
C HIS A 127 9.82 -0.34 7.01
N PRO A 128 8.51 -0.55 6.87
CA PRO A 128 7.85 -0.59 5.56
C PRO A 128 7.92 0.74 4.79
N VAL A 129 7.88 1.87 5.49
CA VAL A 129 7.98 3.20 4.87
C VAL A 129 9.38 3.43 4.29
N GLU A 130 10.42 3.02 5.01
CA GLU A 130 11.81 3.17 4.55
C GLU A 130 12.12 2.24 3.37
N GLU A 131 11.65 0.99 3.42
CA GLU A 131 11.78 0.08 2.27
C GLU A 131 11.04 0.60 1.04
N LEU A 132 9.84 1.15 1.23
CA LEU A 132 9.08 1.76 0.16
C LEU A 132 9.83 2.97 -0.41
N ARG A 133 10.38 3.83 0.45
CA ARG A 133 11.20 4.98 0.06
C ARG A 133 12.39 4.55 -0.80
N GLN A 134 13.16 3.57 -0.35
CA GLN A 134 14.33 3.06 -1.08
C GLN A 134 13.95 2.51 -2.46
N HIS A 135 12.84 1.77 -2.54
CA HIS A 135 12.34 1.24 -3.82
C HIS A 135 11.89 2.35 -4.77
N LEU A 136 11.09 3.30 -4.28
CA LEU A 136 10.64 4.44 -5.08
C LEU A 136 11.80 5.35 -5.52
N HIS A 137 12.77 5.58 -4.65
CA HIS A 137 14.00 6.30 -4.96
C HIS A 137 14.81 5.58 -6.05
N HIS A 138 14.95 4.26 -5.99
CA HIS A 138 15.59 3.47 -7.05
C HIS A 138 14.87 3.63 -8.41
N LEU A 139 13.55 3.78 -8.38
CA LEU A 139 12.72 4.06 -9.56
C LEU A 139 12.71 5.55 -9.97
N LYS A 140 13.54 6.39 -9.33
CA LYS A 140 13.66 7.83 -9.58
C LYS A 140 12.37 8.61 -9.33
N VAL A 141 11.54 8.14 -8.39
CA VAL A 141 10.42 8.92 -7.86
C VAL A 141 10.96 9.94 -6.87
N ALA A 142 10.52 11.19 -6.98
CA ALA A 142 10.88 12.25 -6.04
C ALA A 142 10.17 12.01 -4.70
N VAL A 143 10.81 11.26 -3.83
CA VAL A 143 10.42 11.07 -2.42
C VAL A 143 11.34 11.93 -1.55
N GLN A 144 10.88 12.29 -0.35
CA GLN A 144 11.73 13.03 0.57
C GLN A 144 12.85 12.14 1.13
N ASP A 145 14.07 12.68 1.16
CA ASP A 145 15.30 11.94 1.51
C ASP A 145 15.60 11.94 3.01
N GLU A 146 15.00 12.84 3.78
CA GLU A 146 15.29 12.98 5.20
C GLU A 146 14.58 11.91 6.02
N SER A 147 15.25 11.43 7.08
CA SER A 147 14.63 10.56 8.07
C SER A 147 13.45 11.30 8.71
N ILE A 148 12.25 10.91 8.33
CA ILE A 148 11.02 11.55 8.80
C ILE A 148 10.91 11.24 10.30
N THR A 149 11.02 12.28 11.12
CA THR A 149 10.85 12.16 12.56
C THR A 149 9.41 11.74 12.89
N THR A 150 9.21 11.07 14.02
CA THR A 150 7.86 10.67 14.47
C THR A 150 6.90 11.87 14.52
N ASP A 151 7.39 13.02 14.97
CA ASP A 151 6.62 14.28 15.07
C ASP A 151 6.18 14.79 13.70
N GLU A 152 7.03 14.60 12.68
CA GLU A 152 6.70 15.00 11.31
C GLU A 152 5.74 14.02 10.64
N VAL A 153 5.87 12.72 10.91
CA VAL A 153 4.85 11.72 10.53
C VAL A 153 3.51 12.10 11.12
N GLU A 154 3.46 12.40 12.43
CA GLU A 154 2.24 12.76 13.13
C GLU A 154 1.63 14.05 12.57
N ARG A 155 2.43 15.10 12.38
CA ARG A 155 1.95 16.35 11.77
C ARG A 155 1.34 16.11 10.39
N ARG A 156 1.97 15.30 9.55
CA ARG A 156 1.48 15.02 8.19
C ARG A 156 0.20 14.21 8.21
N VAL A 157 0.14 13.15 9.03
CA VAL A 157 -1.06 12.34 9.17
C VAL A 157 -2.23 13.16 9.74
N LEU A 158 -1.98 14.02 10.74
CA LEU A 158 -3.00 14.90 11.32
C LEU A 158 -3.44 16.02 10.37
N SER A 159 -2.54 16.48 9.49
CA SER A 159 -2.87 17.47 8.46
C SER A 159 -3.71 16.90 7.30
N MET A 160 -3.88 15.57 7.22
CA MET A 160 -4.77 14.97 6.25
C MET A 160 -6.22 15.27 6.63
N ASP A 161 -6.91 16.08 5.82
CA ASP A 161 -8.30 16.44 6.06
C ASP A 161 -9.19 15.18 6.13
N ALA A 162 -10.13 15.12 7.09
CA ALA A 162 -11.01 13.98 7.32
C ALA A 162 -11.87 13.62 6.08
N LYS A 163 -12.05 14.59 5.18
CA LYS A 163 -12.67 14.40 3.85
C LYS A 163 -11.98 13.32 3.01
N HIS A 164 -10.69 13.07 3.24
CA HIS A 164 -9.92 12.04 2.53
C HIS A 164 -10.11 10.61 3.08
N PHE A 165 -10.70 10.48 4.27
CA PHE A 165 -10.93 9.20 4.95
C PHE A 165 -12.41 8.81 5.01
N GLY A 166 -13.32 9.73 4.68
CA GLY A 166 -14.76 9.46 4.63
C GLY A 166 -15.44 10.25 3.53
N GLU A 167 -15.95 9.55 2.51
CA GLU A 167 -17.16 10.00 1.85
C GLU A 167 -18.31 9.85 2.84
N GLY A 168 -18.57 10.91 3.61
CA GLY A 168 -19.90 11.17 4.10
C GLY A 168 -20.76 11.63 2.93
N LYS A 169 -21.51 10.71 2.34
CA LYS A 169 -22.82 11.09 1.80
C LYS A 169 -23.86 10.68 2.83
N ALA A 170 -24.70 11.66 3.16
CA ALA A 170 -25.82 11.60 4.09
C ALA A 170 -26.74 10.40 3.85
#